data_AF-A0A377PNQ8-F1
#
_entry.id   AF-A0A377PNQ8-F1
#
_cell.length_a   1.000
_cell.length_b   1.000
_cell.length_c   1.000
_cell.angle_alpha   90.00
_cell.angle_beta   90.00
_cell.angle_gamma   90.00
#
_symmetry.space_group_name_H-M   'P 1'
#
loop_
_entity.id
_entity.type
_entity.pdbx_description
1 polymer ?
#
loop_
_entity_poly.entity_id
_entity_poly.type
_entity_poly.pdbx_seq_one_letter_code
_entity_poly.pdbx_strand_id
1 'polypeptide(L)' 'MIGKLICYGENRDVAIARMKNALAELIIDGIKTNVELQQKIMSDENFQHGGTNIHYLEKKLGLQEK' A
#
# COMPACT_ATOMS: atom_id res chain seq x y z
N MET A 1 5.11 15.09 4.37
CA MET A 1 3.86 14.42 3.93
C MET A 1 3.29 15.24 2.78
N ILE A 2 3.09 14.64 1.59
CA ILE A 2 2.60 15.35 0.37
C ILE A 2 1.06 15.41 0.36
N GLY A 3 0.40 14.32 0.71
CA GLY A 3 -1.06 14.20 0.76
C GLY A 3 -1.51 12.85 1.31
N LYS A 4 -2.83 12.63 1.37
CA LYS A 4 -3.45 11.35 1.76
C LYS A 4 -4.40 10.88 0.66
N LEU A 5 -4.20 9.66 0.18
CA LEU A 5 -5.09 8.98 -0.76
C LEU A 5 -6.00 8.03 0.03
N ILE A 6 -7.32 8.22 -0.05
CA ILE A 6 -8.31 7.44 0.70
C ILE A 6 -9.26 6.82 -0.32
N CYS A 7 -9.41 5.50 -0.28
CA CYS A 7 -10.35 4.76 -1.11
C CYS A 7 -11.40 4.08 -0.24
N TYR A 8 -12.64 4.09 -0.72
CA TYR A 8 -13.77 3.42 -0.08
C TYR A 8 -14.36 2.37 -1.03
N GLY A 9 -14.81 1.25 -0.49
CA GLY A 9 -15.50 0.19 -1.20
C GLY A 9 -16.45 -0.54 -0.24
N GLU A 10 -17.46 -1.20 -0.80
CA GLU A 10 -18.48 -1.93 -0.02
C GLU A 10 -17.90 -3.13 0.73
N ASN A 11 -16.77 -3.65 0.25
CA ASN A 11 -15.99 -4.71 0.88
C ASN A 11 -14.48 -4.45 0.70
N ARG A 12 -13.66 -5.25 1.39
CA ARG A 12 -12.20 -5.12 1.40
C ARG A 12 -11.60 -5.24 0.00
N ASP A 13 -12.06 -6.22 -0.79
CA ASP A 13 -11.53 -6.49 -2.12
C ASP A 13 -11.78 -5.32 -3.07
N VAL A 14 -12.98 -4.74 -3.03
CA VAL A 14 -13.35 -3.55 -3.81
C VAL A 14 -12.54 -2.33 -3.38
N ALA A 15 -12.34 -2.13 -2.07
CA ALA A 15 -11.54 -1.01 -1.57
C ALA A 15 -10.06 -1.13 -1.99
N ILE A 16 -9.49 -2.34 -1.95
CA ILE A 16 -8.11 -2.60 -2.39
C ILE A 16 -7.99 -2.45 -3.91
N ALA A 17 -8.95 -2.94 -4.70
CA ALA A 17 -8.95 -2.77 -6.15
C ALA A 17 -8.98 -1.29 -6.55
N ARG A 18 -9.83 -0.48 -5.89
CA ARG A 18 -9.87 0.98 -6.09
C ARG A 18 -8.55 1.66 -5.71
N MET A 19 -7.94 1.24 -4.61
CA MET A 19 -6.62 1.75 -4.18
C MET A 19 -5.52 1.40 -5.20
N LYS A 20 -5.52 0.18 -5.75
CA LYS A 20 -4.57 -0.22 -6.81
C LYS A 20 -4.69 0.67 -8.04
N ASN A 21 -5.92 0.91 -8.52
CA ASN A 21 -6.16 1.80 -9.66
C ASN A 21 -5.72 3.24 -9.36
N ALA A 22 -6.12 3.77 -8.19
CA ALA A 22 -5.77 5.12 -7.79
C ALA A 22 -4.24 5.32 -7.67
N LEU A 23 -3.51 4.31 -7.17
CA LEU A 23 -2.04 4.33 -7.11
C LEU A 23 -1.37 4.15 -8.47
N ALA A 24 -2.01 3.49 -9.43
CA ALA A 24 -1.49 3.32 -10.79
C ALA A 24 -1.65 4.61 -11.63
N GLU A 25 -2.71 5.37 -11.36
CA GLU A 25 -3.00 6.65 -12.02
C GLU A 25 -2.36 7.85 -11.31
N LEU A 26 -1.76 7.65 -10.12
CA LEU A 26 -1.15 8.72 -9.34
C LEU A 26 0.18 9.18 -9.97
N ILE A 27 0.13 10.32 -10.67
CA ILE A 27 1.30 10.96 -11.24
C ILE A 27 1.75 12.10 -10.31
N ILE A 28 2.96 11.97 -9.77
CA ILE A 28 3.64 13.02 -9.00
C ILE A 28 5.03 13.19 -9.62
N ASP A 29 5.29 14.40 -10.12
CA ASP A 29 6.56 14.75 -10.77
C ASP A 29 7.40 15.68 -9.87
N GLY A 30 8.71 15.71 -10.12
CA GLY A 30 9.66 16.62 -9.46
C GLY A 30 10.17 16.16 -8.09
N ILE A 31 9.59 15.11 -7.50
CA ILE A 31 10.01 14.56 -6.21
C ILE A 31 9.92 13.04 -6.17
N LYS A 32 10.80 12.39 -5.40
CA LYS A 32 10.67 10.96 -5.09
C LYS A 32 9.48 10.72 -4.16
N THR A 33 8.69 9.70 -4.45
CA THR A 33 7.50 9.33 -3.67
C THR A 33 7.58 7.89 -3.20
N ASN A 34 6.72 7.53 -2.24
CA ASN A 34 6.58 6.17 -1.72
C ASN A 34 5.48 5.36 -2.44
N VAL A 35 5.06 5.78 -3.64
CA VAL A 35 3.97 5.14 -4.40
C VAL A 35 4.27 3.67 -4.72
N GLU A 36 5.49 3.35 -5.16
CA GLU A 36 5.90 1.97 -5.45
C GLU A 36 5.80 1.06 -4.22
N LEU A 37 6.16 1.57 -3.04
CA LEU A 37 6.03 0.82 -1.79
C LEU A 37 4.56 0.54 -1.47
N GLN A 38 3.69 1.53 -1.64
CA GLN A 38 2.25 1.36 -1.40
C GLN A 38 1.63 0.37 -2.41
N GLN A 39 2.02 0.40 -3.68
CA GLN A 39 1.57 -0.57 -4.69
C GLN A 39 1.98 -2.01 -4.32
N LYS A 40 3.22 -2.21 -3.84
CA LYS A 40 3.72 -3.51 -3.36
C LYS A 40 2.97 -4.01 -2.12
N ILE A 41 2.54 -3.12 -1.23
CA ILE A 41 1.72 -3.49 -0.06
C ILE A 41 0.33 -3.92 -0.52
N MET A 42 -0.32 -3.14 -1.40
CA MET A 42 -1.66 -3.45 -1.89
C MET A 42 -1.71 -4.75 -2.70
N SER A 43 -0.61 -5.13 -3.36
CA SER A 43 -0.49 -6.35 -4.15
C SER A 43 -0.14 -7.60 -3.33
N ASP A 44 0.14 -7.46 -2.03
CA ASP A 44 0.47 -8.59 -1.15
C ASP A 44 -0.79 -9.36 -0.75
N GLU A 45 -0.77 -10.69 -0.89
CA GLU A 45 -1.86 -11.56 -0.48
C GLU A 45 -2.08 -11.50 1.04
N ASN A 46 -1.01 -11.48 1.85
CA ASN A 46 -1.13 -11.39 3.31
C ASN A 46 -1.83 -10.10 3.75
N PHE A 47 -1.52 -9.00 3.05
CA PHE A 47 -2.21 -7.74 3.26
C PHE A 47 -3.66 -7.84 2.80
N GLN A 48 -3.94 -8.41 1.64
CA GLN A 48 -5.31 -8.59 1.14
C GLN A 48 -6.18 -9.43 2.07
N HIS A 49 -5.65 -10.51 2.65
CA HIS A 49 -6.36 -11.37 3.60
C HIS A 49 -6.50 -10.79 5.02
N GLY A 50 -5.88 -9.64 5.31
CA GLY A 50 -5.99 -8.97 6.61
C GLY A 50 -5.12 -9.60 7.72
N GLY A 51 -4.20 -10.50 7.36
CA GLY A 51 -3.30 -11.22 8.29
C GLY A 51 -2.06 -10.43 8.72
N THR A 52 -2.10 -9.09 8.71
CA THR A 52 -0.92 -8.25 8.95
C THR A 52 -0.90 -7.71 10.37
N ASN A 53 0.21 -7.97 11.08
CA ASN A 53 0.51 -7.36 12.38
C ASN A 53 1.36 -6.08 12.22
N ILE A 54 1.65 -5.39 13.33
CA ILE A 54 2.46 -4.16 13.32
C ILE A 54 3.87 -4.36 12.74
N HIS A 55 4.42 -5.58 12.79
CA HIS A 55 5.74 -5.94 12.28
C HIS A 55 5.73 -6.43 10.82
N TYR A 56 4.57 -6.42 10.16
CA TYR A 56 4.45 -6.91 8.78
C TYR A 56 5.42 -6.19 7.83
N LEU A 57 5.48 -4.86 7.93
CA LEU A 57 6.29 -4.04 7.03
C LEU A 57 7.79 -4.24 7.29
N GLU A 58 8.21 -4.35 8.55
CA GLU A 58 9.60 -4.61 8.94
C GLU A 58 10.09 -5.95 8.40
N LYS A 59 9.29 -7.01 8.58
CA LYS A 59 9.57 -8.35 8.04
C LYS A 59 9.65 -8.35 6.52
N LYS A 60 8.72 -7.66 5.85
CA LYS A 60 8.67 -7.61 4.39
C LYS A 60 9.86 -6.86 3.78
N LEU A 61 10.34 -5.82 4.46
CA LEU A 61 11.50 -5.03 4.02
C LEU A 61 12.84 -5.62 4.46
N GLY A 62 12.84 -6.74 5.21
CA GLY A 62 14.05 -7.33 5.74
C GLY A 62 14.75 -6.45 6.78
N LEU A 63 14.01 -5.50 7.37
CA LEU A 63 14.50 -4.60 8.42
C LEU A 63 14.41 -5.33 9.76
N GLN A 64 15.21 -6.39 9.93
CA GLN A 64 15.48 -6.93 11.26
C GLN A 64 16.63 -6.12 11.86
N GLU A 65 16.32 -5.20 12.77
CA GLU A 65 17.32 -4.79 13.75
C GLU A 65 17.63 -6.01 14.63
N LYS A 66 18.93 -6.26 14.82
CA LYS A 66 19.45 -7.32 15.69
C LYS A 66 18.99 -7.14 17.13
#